data_AF-A0A7S1ZS42-F1
#
_entry.id   AF-A0A7S1ZS42-F1
#
_cell.length_a   1.000
_cell.length_b   1.000
_cell.length_c   1.000
_cell.angle_alpha   90.00
_cell.angle_beta   90.00
_cell.angle_gamma   90.00
#
_symmetry.space_group_name_H-M   'P 1'
#
loop_
_entity.id
_entity.type
_entity.pdbx_description
1 polymer ?
#
loop_
_entity_poly.entity_id
_entity_poly.type
_entity_poly.pdbx_seq_one_letter_code
_entity_poly.pdbx_strand_id
1 'polypeptide(L)'
;PHTGRMVGWHWSQLPLTRSLEVTLTEWSPEDFLPVASSTFELQDCELAPHDMCLTDNCVILKVNSLSMNTGAFISGVKGPGGCLEMDGRATVKVHVLPRPGAEHQFEPYVVDVPPCFSIHFSHGYEDPETGNIVSFFSGWPASDSRDFLGAWGGFAPDFAVIPPTYLWRMEIDPREKRCIDLSVAPGSANACAEHPLVHPNFTTRKAQNVYCSGSNVVG
;
A
#
# COMPACT_ATOMS: atom_id res chain seq x y z
N PRO A 1 -15.04 -9.31 5.26
CA PRO A 1 -15.65 -10.35 6.13
C PRO A 1 -17.00 -10.88 5.63
N HIS A 2 -17.89 -10.01 5.14
CA HIS A 2 -19.29 -10.36 4.85
C HIS A 2 -19.50 -11.57 3.92
N THR A 3 -18.73 -11.67 2.85
CA THR A 3 -18.91 -12.74 1.83
C THR A 3 -18.05 -13.98 2.10
N GLY A 4 -17.10 -13.91 3.04
CA GLY A 4 -16.09 -14.95 3.25
C GLY A 4 -15.11 -15.16 2.09
N ARG A 5 -15.27 -14.44 0.97
CA ARG A 5 -14.44 -14.61 -0.23
C ARG A 5 -13.00 -14.19 0.02
N MET A 6 -12.08 -14.93 -0.57
CA MET A 6 -10.69 -14.50 -0.69
C MET A 6 -10.62 -13.42 -1.75
N VAL A 7 -9.95 -12.31 -1.46
CA VAL A 7 -9.69 -11.24 -2.43
C VAL A 7 -8.19 -11.11 -2.58
N GLY A 8 -7.74 -10.96 -3.82
CA GLY A 8 -6.33 -10.85 -4.14
C GLY A 8 -6.15 -10.30 -5.53
N TRP A 9 -4.89 -10.13 -5.88
CA TRP A 9 -4.52 -9.47 -7.12
C TRP A 9 -3.22 -10.05 -7.65
N HIS A 10 -3.04 -9.89 -8.95
CA HIS A 10 -1.76 -10.08 -9.60
C HIS A 10 -1.52 -8.93 -10.57
N TRP A 11 -0.28 -8.82 -11.03
CA TRP A 11 0.10 -7.76 -11.94
C TRP A 11 1.04 -8.24 -13.02
N SER A 12 1.06 -7.48 -14.11
CA SER A 12 1.98 -7.63 -15.22
C SER A 12 2.55 -6.26 -15.58
N GLN A 13 3.86 -6.15 -15.71
CA GLN A 13 4.47 -4.92 -16.22
C GLN A 13 4.14 -4.76 -17.70
N LEU A 14 3.85 -3.53 -18.13
CA LEU A 14 3.67 -3.15 -19.53
C LEU A 14 4.81 -2.19 -19.94
N PRO A 15 5.99 -2.70 -20.36
CA PRO A 15 7.19 -1.87 -20.52
C PRO A 15 7.09 -0.82 -21.64
N LEU A 16 6.30 -1.10 -22.69
CA LEU A 16 6.15 -0.20 -23.84
C LEU A 16 5.41 1.09 -23.48
N THR A 17 4.52 1.02 -22.50
CA THR A 17 3.68 2.13 -22.02
C THR A 17 4.12 2.65 -20.66
N ARG A 18 5.15 2.04 -20.05
CA ARG A 18 5.61 2.34 -18.67
C ARG A 18 4.46 2.29 -17.66
N SER A 19 3.56 1.34 -17.85
CA SER A 19 2.41 1.12 -17.00
C SER A 19 2.42 -0.30 -16.44
N LEU A 20 1.45 -0.58 -15.57
CA LEU A 20 1.29 -1.87 -14.94
C LEU A 20 -0.17 -2.28 -15.01
N GLU A 21 -0.42 -3.48 -15.52
CA GLU A 21 -1.76 -4.07 -15.52
C GLU A 21 -1.97 -4.79 -14.19
N VAL A 22 -3.01 -4.43 -13.45
CA VAL A 22 -3.45 -5.13 -12.23
C VAL A 22 -4.76 -5.84 -12.51
N THR A 23 -4.83 -7.11 -12.14
CA THR A 23 -6.10 -7.85 -12.12
C THR A 23 -6.48 -8.18 -10.69
N LEU A 24 -7.64 -7.67 -10.25
CA LEU A 24 -8.27 -7.99 -8.98
C LEU A 24 -9.18 -9.20 -9.18
N THR A 25 -9.13 -10.18 -8.28
CA THR A 25 -10.01 -11.35 -8.33
C THR A 25 -10.56 -11.67 -6.94
N GLU A 26 -11.85 -12.00 -6.89
CA GLU A 26 -12.47 -12.62 -5.72
C GLU A 26 -12.66 -14.12 -5.99
N TRP A 27 -12.37 -14.95 -4.99
CA TRP A 27 -12.57 -16.40 -5.05
C TRP A 27 -13.57 -16.87 -4.00
N SER A 28 -14.38 -17.86 -4.39
CA SER A 28 -15.33 -18.53 -3.53
C SER A 28 -14.62 -19.21 -2.35
N PRO A 29 -15.14 -19.10 -1.11
CA PRO A 29 -14.56 -19.78 0.04
C PRO A 29 -14.79 -21.30 0.03
N GLU A 30 -15.71 -21.79 -0.79
CA GLU A 30 -16.10 -23.21 -0.80
C GLU A 30 -15.18 -24.06 -1.68
N ASP A 31 -14.82 -23.53 -2.86
CA ASP A 31 -14.13 -24.28 -3.91
C ASP A 31 -12.95 -23.53 -4.56
N PHE A 32 -12.65 -22.31 -4.09
CA PHE A 32 -11.60 -21.43 -4.64
C PHE A 32 -11.77 -21.11 -6.13
N LEU A 33 -12.97 -21.25 -6.70
CA LEU A 33 -13.23 -20.79 -8.05
C LEU A 33 -13.36 -19.25 -8.09
N PRO A 34 -12.84 -18.58 -9.15
CA PRO A 34 -13.05 -17.15 -9.33
C PRO A 34 -14.54 -16.83 -9.45
N VAL A 35 -15.02 -15.87 -8.65
CA VAL A 35 -16.42 -15.44 -8.67
C VAL A 35 -16.61 -14.07 -9.33
N ALA A 36 -15.58 -13.22 -9.29
CA ALA A 36 -15.56 -11.93 -9.97
C ALA A 36 -14.12 -11.52 -10.23
N SER A 37 -13.87 -10.83 -11.34
CA SER A 37 -12.55 -10.30 -11.69
C SER A 37 -12.66 -9.00 -12.47
N SER A 38 -11.69 -8.11 -12.31
CA SER A 38 -11.57 -6.87 -13.08
C SER A 38 -10.11 -6.50 -13.26
N THR A 39 -9.78 -6.00 -14.44
CA THR A 39 -8.42 -5.63 -14.83
C THR A 39 -8.33 -4.12 -15.07
N PHE A 40 -7.27 -3.50 -14.55
CA PHE A 40 -7.03 -2.06 -14.59
C PHE A 40 -5.59 -1.79 -15.02
N GLU A 41 -5.39 -0.74 -15.80
CA GLU A 41 -4.05 -0.26 -16.13
C GLU A 41 -3.67 0.91 -15.23
N LEU A 42 -2.60 0.76 -14.46
CA LEU A 42 -1.99 1.79 -13.64
C LEU A 42 -0.96 2.52 -14.50
N GLN A 43 -1.36 3.69 -15.02
CA GLN A 43 -0.50 4.56 -15.81
C GLN A 43 0.68 5.10 -14.99
N ASP A 44 1.82 5.33 -15.64
CA ASP A 44 3.05 5.85 -15.03
C ASP A 44 3.52 5.07 -13.78
N CYS A 45 3.24 3.76 -13.76
CA CYS A 45 3.54 2.86 -12.66
C CYS A 45 4.49 1.76 -13.14
N GLU A 46 5.78 1.90 -12.87
CA GLU A 46 6.79 0.94 -13.33
C GLU A 46 6.93 -0.27 -12.39
N LEU A 47 6.53 -0.11 -11.14
CA LEU A 47 6.73 -1.08 -10.08
C LEU A 47 5.43 -1.31 -9.33
N ALA A 48 5.19 -2.58 -9.01
CA ALA A 48 3.97 -2.96 -8.34
C ALA A 48 3.88 -2.36 -6.92
N PRO A 49 2.67 -2.00 -6.47
CA PRO A 49 2.39 -1.83 -5.05
C PRO A 49 2.91 -3.03 -4.25
N HIS A 50 3.46 -2.79 -3.06
CA HIS A 50 3.91 -3.89 -2.20
C HIS A 50 2.72 -4.69 -1.62
N ASP A 51 1.65 -3.97 -1.27
CA ASP A 51 0.49 -4.52 -0.58
C ASP A 51 -0.79 -3.80 -1.02
N MET A 52 -1.94 -4.33 -0.60
CA MET A 52 -3.25 -3.76 -0.87
C MET A 52 -4.06 -3.57 0.42
N CYS A 53 -5.00 -2.64 0.39
CA CYS A 53 -6.01 -2.49 1.42
C CYS A 53 -7.41 -2.70 0.85
N LEU A 54 -8.28 -3.34 1.62
CA LEU A 54 -9.64 -3.68 1.22
C LEU A 54 -10.65 -2.87 2.04
N THR A 55 -11.68 -2.35 1.40
CA THR A 55 -12.92 -1.88 2.07
C THR A 55 -14.10 -2.73 1.60
N ASP A 56 -15.33 -2.36 1.98
CA ASP A 56 -16.51 -3.06 1.49
C ASP A 56 -16.69 -2.91 -0.03
N ASN A 57 -16.33 -1.76 -0.62
CA ASN A 57 -16.53 -1.47 -2.04
C ASN A 57 -15.25 -1.28 -2.87
N CYS A 58 -14.08 -1.06 -2.27
CA CYS A 58 -12.87 -0.77 -3.02
C CYS A 58 -11.63 -1.56 -2.59
N VAL A 59 -10.67 -1.65 -3.51
CA VAL A 59 -9.27 -2.00 -3.25
C VAL A 59 -8.44 -0.74 -3.39
N ILE A 60 -7.57 -0.51 -2.43
CA ILE A 60 -6.61 0.59 -2.41
C ILE A 60 -5.23 0.01 -2.68
N LEU A 61 -4.57 0.52 -3.71
CA LEU A 61 -3.20 0.19 -4.05
C LEU A 61 -2.35 1.46 -3.94
N LYS A 62 -1.29 1.40 -3.14
CA LYS A 62 -0.40 2.54 -2.94
C LYS A 62 0.94 2.30 -3.63
N VAL A 63 1.24 3.13 -4.61
CA VAL A 63 2.44 3.05 -5.45
C VAL A 63 3.45 4.07 -4.93
N ASN A 64 4.46 3.58 -4.21
CA ASN A 64 5.59 4.41 -3.78
C ASN A 64 6.32 4.99 -5.00
N SER A 65 6.97 6.15 -4.82
CA SER A 65 7.80 6.73 -5.87
C SER A 65 9.11 5.95 -6.01
N LEU A 66 9.03 4.90 -6.84
CA LEU A 66 10.12 3.99 -7.13
C LEU A 66 10.35 3.94 -8.64
N SER A 67 11.61 3.79 -9.03
CA SER A 67 12.01 3.49 -10.40
C SER A 67 12.94 2.29 -10.45
N MET A 68 13.05 1.67 -11.62
CA MET A 68 13.93 0.53 -11.84
C MET A 68 15.02 0.88 -12.84
N ASN A 69 16.28 0.75 -12.43
CA ASN A 69 17.43 0.83 -13.33
C ASN A 69 17.61 -0.51 -14.08
N THR A 70 16.78 -0.72 -15.10
CA THR A 70 16.75 -1.98 -15.88
C THR A 70 18.10 -2.28 -16.56
N GLY A 71 18.88 -1.26 -16.92
CA GLY A 71 20.21 -1.44 -17.52
C GLY A 71 21.21 -2.11 -16.58
N ALA A 72 21.22 -1.72 -15.29
CA ALA A 72 22.07 -2.34 -14.27
C ALA A 72 21.68 -3.81 -14.01
N PHE A 73 20.38 -4.13 -14.13
CA PHE A 73 19.89 -5.50 -14.01
C PHE A 73 20.29 -6.37 -15.21
N ILE A 74 20.02 -5.91 -16.44
CA ILE A 74 20.33 -6.65 -17.67
C ILE A 74 21.84 -6.90 -17.82
N SER A 75 22.67 -5.95 -17.42
CA SER A 75 24.13 -6.09 -17.46
C SER A 75 24.72 -7.00 -16.36
N GLY A 76 23.90 -7.47 -15.42
CA GLY A 76 24.33 -8.34 -14.32
C GLY A 76 25.14 -7.63 -13.23
N VAL A 77 25.18 -6.29 -13.22
CA VAL A 77 25.93 -5.50 -12.23
C VAL A 77 25.25 -5.51 -10.87
N LYS A 78 23.91 -5.47 -10.86
CA LYS A 78 23.10 -5.50 -9.63
C LYS A 78 21.95 -6.49 -9.79
N GLY A 79 21.58 -7.15 -8.69
CA GLY A 79 20.33 -7.91 -8.61
C GLY A 79 19.11 -6.98 -8.74
N PRO A 80 17.91 -7.53 -9.01
CA PRO A 80 16.72 -6.73 -9.29
C PRO A 80 16.36 -5.76 -8.15
N GLY A 81 16.49 -6.18 -6.89
CA GLY A 81 16.25 -5.30 -5.74
C GLY A 81 17.26 -4.15 -5.61
N GLY A 82 18.52 -4.36 -6.02
CA GLY A 82 19.55 -3.31 -6.01
C GLY A 82 19.44 -2.31 -7.17
N CYS A 83 18.56 -2.60 -8.13
CA CYS A 83 18.23 -1.71 -9.24
C CYS A 83 17.04 -0.80 -8.92
N LEU A 84 16.41 -0.96 -7.75
CA LEU A 84 15.34 -0.08 -7.28
C LEU A 84 15.95 1.22 -6.75
N GLU A 85 15.41 2.34 -7.22
CA GLU A 85 15.74 3.67 -6.74
C GLU A 85 14.46 4.31 -6.19
N MET A 86 14.58 5.05 -5.09
CA MET A 86 13.47 5.72 -4.44
C MET A 86 13.59 7.24 -4.53
N ASP A 87 12.49 7.93 -4.79
CA ASP A 87 12.34 9.35 -4.49
C ASP A 87 11.45 9.53 -3.24
N GLY A 88 12.09 9.58 -2.07
CA GLY A 88 11.40 9.71 -0.78
C GLY A 88 10.76 11.09 -0.55
N ARG A 89 10.91 12.05 -1.49
CA ARG A 89 10.30 13.39 -1.44
C ARG A 89 9.20 13.57 -2.47
N ALA A 90 9.04 12.66 -3.42
CA ALA A 90 7.97 12.71 -4.39
C ALA A 90 6.60 12.37 -3.78
N THR A 91 5.56 12.94 -4.37
CA THR A 91 4.17 12.59 -4.09
C THR A 91 3.94 11.11 -4.39
N VAL A 92 3.20 10.44 -3.52
CA VAL A 92 2.83 9.03 -3.70
C VAL A 92 1.46 8.94 -4.35
N LYS A 93 1.28 7.97 -5.25
CA LYS A 93 0.00 7.72 -5.94
C LYS A 93 -0.78 6.63 -5.22
N VAL A 94 -2.04 6.89 -4.95
CA VAL A 94 -2.99 5.90 -4.41
C VAL A 94 -4.07 5.64 -5.43
N HIS A 95 -4.13 4.42 -5.94
CA HIS A 95 -5.17 3.96 -6.85
C HIS A 95 -6.33 3.41 -6.03
N VAL A 96 -7.52 3.97 -6.24
CA VAL A 96 -8.76 3.48 -5.64
C VAL A 96 -9.55 2.79 -6.74
N LEU A 97 -9.64 1.46 -6.62
CA LEU A 97 -10.23 0.58 -7.62
C LEU A 97 -11.52 -0.04 -7.07
N PRO A 98 -12.60 -0.13 -7.85
CA PRO A 98 -13.80 -0.83 -7.41
C PRO A 98 -13.50 -2.31 -7.24
N ARG A 99 -14.02 -2.91 -6.17
CA ARG A 99 -13.95 -4.36 -6.00
C ARG A 99 -14.83 -5.04 -7.05
N PRO A 100 -14.36 -6.07 -7.76
CA PRO A 100 -15.13 -6.73 -8.82
C PRO A 100 -16.50 -7.27 -8.34
N GLY A 101 -16.56 -7.76 -7.10
CA GLY A 101 -17.77 -8.35 -6.52
C GLY A 101 -18.57 -7.42 -5.60
N ALA A 102 -18.21 -6.13 -5.51
CA ALA A 102 -18.91 -5.18 -4.64
C ALA A 102 -20.25 -4.72 -5.20
N GLU A 103 -21.18 -4.40 -4.30
CA GLU A 103 -22.51 -3.88 -4.64
C GLU A 103 -22.41 -2.48 -5.27
N HIS A 104 -21.52 -1.63 -4.76
CA HIS A 104 -21.31 -0.28 -5.27
C HIS A 104 -20.10 -0.25 -6.21
N GLN A 105 -20.37 -0.16 -7.51
CA GLN A 105 -19.36 0.05 -8.55
C GLN A 105 -19.16 1.55 -8.81
N PHE A 106 -17.94 1.92 -9.19
CA PHE A 106 -17.56 3.31 -9.52
C PHE A 106 -16.38 3.34 -10.50
N GLU A 107 -16.18 4.47 -11.16
CA GLU A 107 -15.03 4.68 -12.03
C GLU A 107 -13.72 4.77 -11.21
N PRO A 108 -12.70 3.94 -11.50
CA PRO A 108 -11.41 3.99 -10.83
C PRO A 108 -10.80 5.41 -10.84
N TYR A 109 -10.08 5.76 -9.79
CA TYR A 109 -9.40 7.06 -9.72
C TYR A 109 -8.10 6.98 -8.93
N VAL A 110 -7.28 8.01 -9.11
CA VAL A 110 -5.97 8.16 -8.47
C VAL A 110 -5.98 9.37 -7.57
N VAL A 111 -5.40 9.23 -6.39
CA VAL A 111 -5.24 10.28 -5.39
C VAL A 111 -3.77 10.53 -5.15
N ASP A 112 -3.39 11.80 -5.15
CA ASP A 112 -2.08 12.24 -4.68
C ASP A 112 -2.05 12.30 -3.16
N VAL A 113 -1.04 11.68 -2.55
CA VAL A 113 -0.79 11.74 -1.11
C VAL A 113 0.60 12.30 -0.80
N PRO A 114 0.77 12.99 0.34
CA PRO A 114 2.07 13.54 0.72
C PRO A 114 3.19 12.49 0.74
N PRO A 115 4.46 12.91 0.58
CA PRO A 115 5.59 11.99 0.50
C PRO A 115 5.70 11.10 1.74
N CYS A 116 5.79 9.80 1.49
CA CYS A 116 5.97 8.74 2.49
C CYS A 116 6.39 7.47 1.77
N PHE A 117 6.76 6.42 2.51
CA PHE A 117 6.99 5.10 1.94
C PHE A 117 6.11 4.07 2.63
N SER A 118 5.18 3.46 1.90
CA SER A 118 4.24 2.45 2.41
C SER A 118 4.76 1.03 2.18
N ILE A 119 4.60 0.16 3.17
CA ILE A 119 4.78 -1.28 2.96
C ILE A 119 3.47 -2.00 3.25
N HIS A 120 3.15 -2.26 4.52
CA HIS A 120 2.09 -3.18 4.89
C HIS A 120 0.82 -2.44 5.32
N PHE A 121 -0.33 -2.81 4.77
CA PHE A 121 -1.63 -2.37 5.29
C PHE A 121 -2.08 -3.27 6.43
N SER A 122 -2.76 -2.68 7.42
CA SER A 122 -3.47 -3.45 8.44
C SER A 122 -4.94 -3.68 8.08
N HIS A 123 -5.63 -2.60 7.68
CA HIS A 123 -7.04 -2.60 7.30
C HIS A 123 -7.45 -1.25 6.71
N GLY A 124 -8.64 -1.21 6.12
CA GLY A 124 -9.33 0.02 5.78
C GLY A 124 -10.83 -0.17 5.86
N TYR A 125 -11.58 0.92 5.79
CA TYR A 125 -13.03 0.91 5.82
C TYR A 125 -13.58 2.18 5.19
N GLU A 126 -14.85 2.13 4.81
CA GLU A 126 -15.62 3.31 4.42
C GLU A 126 -16.34 3.84 5.65
N ASP A 127 -16.04 5.07 6.05
CA ASP A 127 -16.62 5.68 7.24
C ASP A 127 -18.09 6.05 6.95
N PRO A 128 -19.07 5.47 7.67
CA PRO A 128 -20.48 5.73 7.39
C PRO A 128 -20.93 7.15 7.77
N GLU A 129 -20.18 7.86 8.62
CA GLU A 129 -20.53 9.22 9.05
C GLU A 129 -20.10 10.26 8.02
N THR A 130 -18.90 10.10 7.45
CA THR A 130 -18.32 11.07 6.49
C THR A 130 -18.45 10.62 5.04
N GLY A 131 -18.56 9.31 4.79
CA GLY A 131 -18.43 8.70 3.47
C GLY A 131 -16.99 8.57 2.98
N ASN A 132 -15.99 8.88 3.82
CA ASN A 132 -14.59 8.83 3.44
C ASN A 132 -14.02 7.41 3.51
N ILE A 133 -12.98 7.15 2.74
CA ILE A 133 -12.20 5.91 2.83
C ILE A 133 -11.06 6.14 3.82
N VAL A 134 -11.00 5.32 4.87
CA VAL A 134 -9.96 5.35 5.90
C VAL A 134 -9.13 4.08 5.78
N SER A 135 -7.80 4.19 5.80
CA SER A 135 -6.90 3.03 5.82
C SER A 135 -5.71 3.26 6.73
N PHE A 136 -5.14 2.15 7.20
CA PHE A 136 -4.01 2.15 8.12
C PHE A 136 -2.88 1.28 7.57
N PHE A 137 -1.67 1.82 7.53
CA PHE A 137 -0.50 1.13 6.98
C PHE A 137 0.77 1.44 7.76
N SER A 138 1.77 0.56 7.73
CA SER A 138 3.11 0.83 8.24
C SER A 138 4.01 1.37 7.14
N GLY A 139 4.89 2.30 7.52
CA GLY A 139 5.77 2.94 6.57
C GLY A 139 6.66 4.02 7.14
N TRP A 140 7.57 4.52 6.32
CA TRP A 140 8.47 5.61 6.67
C TRP A 140 7.90 6.97 6.31
N PRO A 141 8.28 8.03 7.05
CA PRO A 141 8.06 9.40 6.62
C PRO A 141 8.89 9.70 5.35
N ALA A 142 8.64 10.88 4.78
CA ALA A 142 9.47 11.42 3.70
C ALA A 142 10.97 11.39 4.05
N SER A 143 11.81 11.05 3.07
CA SER A 143 13.25 10.88 3.27
C SER A 143 14.04 11.44 2.09
N ASP A 144 15.24 11.95 2.35
CA ASP A 144 16.22 12.34 1.32
C ASP A 144 17.07 11.14 0.86
N SER A 145 16.94 9.98 1.52
CA SER A 145 17.58 8.74 1.09
C SER A 145 17.06 8.31 -0.27
N ARG A 146 17.98 7.97 -1.17
CA ARG A 146 17.67 7.32 -2.46
C ARG A 146 17.84 5.82 -2.44
N ASP A 147 18.47 5.31 -1.37
CA ASP A 147 18.69 3.89 -1.18
C ASP A 147 17.37 3.19 -0.86
N PHE A 148 17.09 2.13 -1.62
CA PHE A 148 15.95 1.26 -1.39
C PHE A 148 16.25 0.25 -0.26
N LEU A 149 15.21 -0.06 0.52
CA LEU A 149 15.18 -0.99 1.66
C LEU A 149 16.18 -2.17 1.52
N GLY A 150 17.25 -2.15 2.31
CA GLY A 150 18.27 -3.20 2.30
C GLY A 150 19.56 -2.88 1.54
N ALA A 151 19.66 -1.73 0.86
CA ALA A 151 20.93 -1.21 0.36
C ALA A 151 21.85 -0.65 1.47
N TRP A 152 21.64 -1.03 2.73
CA TRP A 152 22.38 -0.53 3.88
C TRP A 152 23.76 -1.19 4.06
N GLY A 153 24.06 -2.24 3.27
CA GLY A 153 25.34 -2.94 3.28
C GLY A 153 25.63 -3.68 4.59
N GLY A 154 26.81 -4.32 4.65
CA GLY A 154 27.28 -5.03 5.85
C GLY A 154 26.64 -6.41 6.08
N PHE A 155 26.99 -7.03 7.21
CA PHE A 155 26.46 -8.33 7.63
C PHE A 155 25.06 -8.23 8.25
N ALA A 156 24.73 -7.09 8.86
CA ALA A 156 23.45 -6.80 9.49
C ALA A 156 23.09 -5.31 9.33
N PRO A 157 21.80 -4.94 9.37
CA PRO A 157 21.38 -3.54 9.27
C PRO A 157 21.91 -2.69 10.42
N ASP A 158 22.38 -1.47 10.11
CA ASP A 158 22.65 -0.46 11.13
C ASP A 158 21.37 0.30 11.44
N PHE A 159 20.70 -0.09 12.53
CA PHE A 159 19.46 0.54 12.97
C PHE A 159 19.64 1.99 13.44
N ALA A 160 20.86 2.48 13.65
CA ALA A 160 21.10 3.88 14.00
C ALA A 160 20.89 4.84 12.82
N VAL A 161 20.95 4.34 11.58
CA VAL A 161 20.78 5.14 10.36
C VAL A 161 19.50 4.83 9.60
N ILE A 162 18.77 3.78 10.00
CA ILE A 162 17.48 3.41 9.41
C ILE A 162 16.39 4.18 10.14
N PRO A 163 15.61 5.04 9.45
CA PRO A 163 14.54 5.77 10.11
C PRO A 163 13.47 4.82 10.65
N PRO A 164 12.76 5.19 11.74
CA PRO A 164 11.67 4.38 12.25
C PRO A 164 10.50 4.35 11.27
N THR A 165 9.80 3.22 11.24
CA THR A 165 8.48 3.09 10.62
C THR A 165 7.40 3.48 11.61
N TYR A 166 6.33 4.07 11.11
CA TYR A 166 5.15 4.42 11.91
C TYR A 166 3.93 3.72 11.37
N LEU A 167 2.94 3.49 12.25
CA LEU A 167 1.58 3.21 11.82
C LEU A 167 0.93 4.53 11.40
N TRP A 168 0.60 4.64 10.12
CA TRP A 168 -0.06 5.80 9.52
C TRP A 168 -1.56 5.56 9.39
N ARG A 169 -2.32 6.65 9.50
CA ARG A 169 -3.72 6.76 9.11
C ARG A 169 -3.81 7.62 7.85
N MET A 170 -4.49 7.12 6.84
CA MET A 170 -4.79 7.83 5.60
C MET A 170 -6.30 7.95 5.43
N GLU A 171 -6.77 9.13 5.06
CA GLU A 171 -8.16 9.41 4.77
C GLU A 171 -8.31 10.06 3.39
N ILE A 172 -9.19 9.48 2.58
CA ILE A 172 -9.50 9.91 1.22
C ILE A 172 -10.98 10.28 1.15
N ASP A 173 -11.27 11.46 0.61
CA ASP A 173 -12.62 11.84 0.21
C ASP A 173 -12.89 11.31 -1.20
N PRO A 174 -13.79 10.32 -1.38
CA PRO A 174 -14.07 9.74 -2.69
C PRO A 174 -14.88 10.65 -3.61
N ARG A 175 -15.56 11.67 -3.08
CA ARG A 175 -16.33 12.65 -3.88
C ARG A 175 -15.39 13.68 -4.49
N GLU A 176 -14.47 14.20 -3.70
CA GLU A 176 -13.46 15.17 -4.14
C GLU A 176 -12.23 14.50 -4.77
N LYS A 177 -12.12 13.16 -4.65
CA LYS A 177 -11.01 12.34 -5.17
C LYS A 177 -9.66 12.86 -4.70
N ARG A 178 -9.54 13.17 -3.41
CA ARG A 178 -8.30 13.68 -2.81
C ARG A 178 -8.03 13.12 -1.42
N CYS A 179 -6.77 13.14 -1.03
CA CYS A 179 -6.33 12.87 0.33
C CYS A 179 -6.70 14.07 1.20
N ILE A 180 -7.38 13.82 2.31
CA ILE A 180 -7.79 14.87 3.24
C ILE A 180 -7.00 14.83 4.55
N ASP A 181 -6.47 13.66 4.91
CA ASP A 181 -5.58 13.48 6.05
C ASP A 181 -4.56 12.37 5.77
N LEU A 182 -3.30 12.63 6.15
CA LEU A 182 -2.26 11.62 6.24
C LEU A 182 -1.42 11.95 7.47
N SER A 183 -1.60 11.15 8.52
CA SER A 183 -1.00 11.41 9.82
C SER A 183 -0.54 10.10 10.47
N VAL A 184 0.40 10.20 11.42
CA VAL A 184 0.71 9.06 12.27
C VAL A 184 -0.54 8.74 13.10
N ALA A 185 -0.92 7.46 13.13
CA ALA A 185 -2.14 7.03 13.78
C ALA A 185 -2.16 7.46 15.27
N PRO A 186 -3.30 7.93 15.79
CA PRO A 186 -3.39 8.36 17.18
C PRO A 186 -2.92 7.25 18.14
N GLY A 187 -2.03 7.61 19.07
CA GLY A 187 -1.49 6.68 20.07
C GLY A 187 -0.33 5.78 19.61
N SER A 188 0.14 5.90 18.35
CA SER A 188 1.29 5.11 17.85
C SER A 188 2.57 5.93 17.66
N ALA A 189 2.54 7.25 17.88
CA ALA A 189 3.66 8.14 17.57
C ALA A 189 4.95 7.88 18.36
N ASN A 190 4.89 7.13 19.46
CA ASN A 190 6.02 6.75 20.30
C ASN A 190 6.53 5.32 20.05
N ALA A 191 6.08 4.66 18.98
CA ALA A 191 6.52 3.33 18.60
C ALA A 191 7.04 3.29 17.16
N CYS A 192 8.18 2.64 16.97
CA CYS A 192 8.57 2.11 15.67
C CYS A 192 7.74 0.85 15.45
N ALA A 193 6.94 0.80 14.38
CA ALA A 193 5.94 -0.25 14.20
C ALA A 193 5.95 -0.81 12.77
N GLU A 194 5.95 -2.13 12.65
CA GLU A 194 5.89 -2.87 11.39
C GLU A 194 5.00 -4.12 11.50
N HIS A 195 4.66 -4.69 10.34
CA HIS A 195 3.72 -5.81 10.21
C HIS A 195 2.42 -5.56 11.00
N PRO A 196 1.69 -4.48 10.69
CA PRO A 196 0.49 -4.12 11.42
C PRO A 196 -0.65 -5.07 11.02
N LEU A 197 -1.40 -5.54 12.02
CA LEU A 197 -2.44 -6.54 11.88
C LEU A 197 -3.69 -6.06 12.61
N VAL A 198 -4.85 -6.51 12.15
CA VAL A 198 -6.12 -6.35 12.86
C VAL A 198 -6.77 -7.72 13.05
N HIS A 199 -7.67 -7.83 14.03
CA HIS A 199 -8.54 -8.99 14.10
C HIS A 199 -9.35 -9.13 12.78
N PRO A 200 -9.38 -10.30 12.11
CA PRO A 200 -9.91 -10.45 10.75
C PRO A 200 -11.34 -9.92 10.50
N ASN A 201 -12.19 -9.93 11.51
CA ASN A 201 -13.54 -9.32 11.44
C ASN A 201 -13.54 -7.81 11.15
N PHE A 202 -12.40 -7.14 11.27
CA PHE A 202 -12.24 -5.70 11.03
C PHE A 202 -11.39 -5.36 9.81
N THR A 203 -11.02 -6.32 8.96
CA THR A 203 -10.21 -6.03 7.75
C THR A 203 -10.86 -4.99 6.83
N THR A 204 -12.19 -4.92 6.78
CA THR A 204 -12.95 -3.91 6.01
C THR A 204 -13.81 -2.99 6.89
N ARG A 205 -13.58 -2.96 8.22
CA ARG A 205 -14.41 -2.22 9.20
C ARG A 205 -13.54 -1.46 10.18
N LYS A 206 -14.10 -0.41 10.78
CA LYS A 206 -13.42 0.35 11.85
C LYS A 206 -13.01 -0.57 13.00
N ALA A 207 -11.71 -0.62 13.28
CA ALA A 207 -11.14 -1.39 14.38
C ALA A 207 -10.84 -0.51 15.59
N GLN A 208 -10.89 -1.10 16.79
CA GLN A 208 -10.45 -0.43 18.01
C GLN A 208 -8.95 -0.59 18.26
N ASN A 209 -8.36 -1.71 17.82
CA ASN A 209 -6.98 -2.08 18.11
C ASN A 209 -6.29 -2.56 16.84
N VAL A 210 -5.03 -2.12 16.68
CA VAL A 210 -4.08 -2.63 15.68
C VAL A 210 -2.90 -3.20 16.45
N TYR A 211 -2.42 -4.37 16.03
CA TYR A 211 -1.29 -5.07 16.64
C TYR A 211 -0.10 -5.01 15.69
N CYS A 212 1.08 -4.65 16.18
CA CYS A 212 2.29 -4.54 15.35
C CYS A 212 3.47 -5.23 16.04
N SER A 213 4.45 -5.65 15.25
CA SER A 213 5.82 -5.79 15.76
C SER A 213 6.39 -4.40 15.99
N GLY A 214 7.03 -4.14 17.13
CA GLY A 214 7.56 -2.80 17.36
C GLY A 214 8.66 -2.70 18.40
N SER A 215 9.32 -1.54 18.38
CA SER A 215 10.27 -1.08 19.38
C SER A 215 9.88 0.32 19.85
N ASN A 216 10.28 0.70 21.06
CA ASN A 216 10.08 2.08 21.52
C ASN A 216 11.02 3.02 20.74
N VAL A 217 10.51 4.20 20.38
CA VAL A 217 11.36 5.30 19.88
C VAL A 217 11.74 6.26 21.01
N VAL A 218 11.42 5.92 22.26
CA VAL A 218 11.78 6.68 23.46
C VAL A 218 13.02 6.05 24.09
N GLY A 219 14.17 6.68 23.90
CA GLY A 219 15.43 6.42 24.58
C GLY A 219 15.96 7.69 25.24
#